data_AF-A0A1I8IZ30-F1
#
_entry.id   AF-A0A1I8IZ30-F1
#
_cell.length_a   1.000
_cell.length_b   1.000
_cell.length_c   1.000
_cell.angle_alpha   90.00
_cell.angle_beta   90.00
_cell.angle_gamma   90.00
#
_symmetry.space_group_name_H-M   'P 1'
#
loop_
_entity.id
_entity.type
_entity.pdbx_description
1 polymer ?
#
loop_
_entity_poly.entity_id
_entity_poly.type
_entity_poly.pdbx_seq_one_letter_code
_entity_poly.pdbx_strand_id
1 'polypeptide(L)'
;MGEAKYLPPSPTSFSRSTQRDQTPGRVESAPPAARAEGETRRPSDGIKTKKNFIAQNAVENILSVAKKPEKNLVDSRKGDKFSLDRAAWSRLRRGAEYLKKRADEIRRAQEEYDNYVKEMRQRGANAAAD
;
A
#
# COMPACT_ATOMS: atom_id res chain seq x y z
N MET A 1 83.00 -21.77 -20.05
CA MET A 1 82.56 -21.25 -18.73
C MET A 1 81.77 -19.98 -19.02
N GLY A 2 80.44 -20.04 -18.93
CA GLY A 2 79.54 -18.95 -19.34
C GLY A 2 79.32 -17.92 -18.22
N GLU A 3 79.01 -16.69 -18.64
CA GLU A 3 78.80 -15.54 -17.75
C GLU A 3 77.63 -15.75 -16.78
N ALA A 4 77.80 -15.26 -15.55
CA ALA A 4 76.96 -15.58 -14.40
C ALA A 4 75.56 -14.95 -14.48
N LYS A 5 74.54 -15.77 -14.23
CA LYS A 5 73.11 -15.46 -14.44
C LYS A 5 72.44 -14.59 -13.37
N TYR A 6 73.20 -13.94 -12.48
CA TYR A 6 72.60 -13.13 -11.42
C TYR A 6 73.35 -11.81 -11.23
N LEU A 7 72.73 -10.73 -11.70
CA LEU A 7 73.07 -9.35 -11.33
C LEU A 7 72.04 -8.89 -10.27
N PRO A 8 72.44 -8.47 -9.07
CA PRO A 8 71.52 -7.88 -8.10
C PRO A 8 71.03 -6.52 -8.65
N PRO A 9 69.73 -6.21 -8.58
CA PRO A 9 69.23 -4.93 -9.07
C PRO A 9 69.67 -3.80 -8.13
N SER A 10 70.74 -3.08 -8.49
CA SER A 10 71.06 -1.79 -7.87
C SER A 10 70.18 -0.69 -8.48
N PRO A 11 69.43 0.09 -7.69
CA PRO A 11 68.58 1.14 -8.20
C PRO A 11 69.43 2.39 -8.50
N THR A 12 70.26 2.31 -9.54
CA THR A 12 71.20 3.39 -9.89
C THR A 12 70.87 3.99 -11.26
N SER A 13 69.66 4.55 -11.37
CA SER A 13 69.35 5.75 -12.17
C SER A 13 67.84 5.98 -12.17
N PHE A 14 67.33 6.61 -11.12
CA PHE A 14 66.05 7.30 -11.20
C PHE A 14 66.19 8.49 -12.15
N SER A 15 65.12 8.79 -12.88
CA SER A 15 64.87 10.00 -13.70
C SER A 15 65.60 10.15 -15.05
N ARG A 16 64.84 9.93 -16.13
CA ARG A 16 64.93 10.70 -17.38
C ARG A 16 63.51 10.96 -17.88
N SER A 17 62.85 11.98 -17.34
CA SER A 17 61.49 12.38 -17.72
C SER A 17 61.43 13.19 -19.03
N THR A 18 62.56 13.47 -19.68
CA THR A 18 62.59 14.24 -20.95
C THR A 18 63.81 13.89 -21.81
N GLN A 19 63.97 12.62 -22.22
CA GLN A 19 64.79 12.33 -23.39
C GLN A 19 63.92 12.31 -24.65
N ARG A 20 63.98 13.48 -25.31
CA ARG A 20 63.48 13.81 -26.62
C ARG A 20 63.67 12.67 -27.60
N ASP A 21 62.62 12.30 -28.33
CA ASP A 21 62.73 12.20 -29.78
C ASP A 21 61.36 12.40 -30.46
N GLN A 22 61.31 13.48 -31.22
CA GLN A 22 60.66 13.67 -32.52
C GLN A 22 59.16 13.36 -32.61
N THR A 23 58.37 14.44 -32.75
CA THR A 23 56.97 14.39 -33.20
C THR A 23 56.86 13.63 -34.53
N PRO A 24 56.03 12.58 -34.65
CA PRO A 24 55.81 11.95 -35.94
C PRO A 24 55.05 12.93 -36.87
N GLY A 25 55.58 13.11 -38.06
CA GLY A 25 55.02 13.96 -39.11
C GLY A 25 53.60 13.56 -39.50
N ARG A 26 52.83 14.55 -39.97
CA ARG A 26 51.44 14.39 -40.43
C ARG A 26 51.37 13.40 -41.58
N VAL A 27 50.85 12.21 -41.29
CA VAL A 27 50.48 11.21 -42.28
C VAL A 27 49.13 11.63 -42.86
N GLU A 28 49.04 11.88 -44.16
CA GLU A 28 47.76 12.08 -44.82
C GLU A 28 46.99 10.77 -44.79
N SER A 29 45.95 10.69 -43.96
CA SER A 29 45.06 9.55 -43.89
C SER A 29 44.15 9.54 -45.12
N ALA A 30 44.11 8.41 -45.83
CA ALA A 30 43.14 8.08 -46.87
C ALA A 30 41.70 8.48 -46.46
N PRO A 31 40.79 8.77 -47.41
CA PRO A 31 39.44 9.20 -47.08
C PRO A 31 38.77 8.15 -46.18
N PRO A 32 38.08 8.58 -45.10
CA PRO A 32 37.46 7.64 -44.18
C PRO A 32 36.41 6.83 -44.95
N ALA A 33 36.54 5.51 -44.88
CA ALA A 33 35.50 4.57 -45.31
C ALA A 33 34.15 5.04 -44.76
N ALA A 34 33.11 4.94 -45.60
CA ALA A 34 31.75 5.40 -45.34
C ALA A 34 31.41 5.29 -43.85
N ARG A 35 31.20 6.46 -43.21
CA ARG A 35 30.80 6.54 -41.80
C ARG A 35 29.63 5.59 -41.62
N ALA A 36 29.83 4.56 -40.80
CA ALA A 36 28.77 3.68 -40.37
C ALA A 36 27.62 4.56 -39.88
N GLU A 37 26.42 4.36 -40.44
CA GLU A 37 25.19 4.95 -39.93
C GLU A 37 24.93 4.40 -38.53
N GLY A 38 25.63 4.94 -37.53
CA GLY A 38 25.69 4.36 -36.19
C GLY A 38 25.58 5.38 -35.06
N GLU A 39 25.50 6.67 -35.34
CA GLU A 39 25.61 7.71 -34.31
C GLU A 39 24.48 8.75 -34.35
N THR A 40 23.23 8.32 -34.48
CA THR A 40 22.07 9.16 -34.11
C THR A 40 20.82 8.34 -33.76
N ARG A 41 20.96 7.27 -32.97
CA ARG A 41 19.84 6.85 -32.10
C ARG A 41 20.09 7.38 -30.70
N ARG A 42 19.85 8.68 -30.52
CA ARG A 42 19.41 9.16 -29.20
C ARG A 42 18.23 8.25 -28.81
N PRO A 43 18.19 7.67 -27.59
CA PRO A 43 17.01 6.93 -27.17
C PRO A 43 15.81 7.84 -27.43
N SER A 44 14.79 7.35 -28.14
CA SER A 44 13.61 8.16 -28.44
C SER A 44 13.09 8.73 -27.14
N ASP A 45 13.21 10.05 -26.95
CA ASP A 45 12.95 10.74 -25.69
C ASP A 45 11.52 10.44 -25.20
N GLY A 46 11.38 9.42 -24.37
CA GLY A 46 10.12 8.96 -23.78
C GLY A 46 9.07 8.52 -24.81
N ILE A 47 8.23 7.57 -24.42
CA ILE A 47 7.02 7.27 -25.19
C ILE A 47 6.08 8.48 -25.03
N LYS A 48 6.11 9.41 -25.99
CA LYS A 48 5.19 10.55 -26.06
C LYS A 48 3.81 10.04 -26.45
N THR A 49 3.07 9.55 -25.46
CA THR A 49 1.70 9.07 -25.67
C THR A 49 0.76 10.27 -25.77
N LYS A 50 -0.15 10.28 -26.75
CA LYS A 50 -1.25 11.26 -26.83
C LYS A 50 -2.31 11.07 -25.72
N LYS A 51 -2.17 10.02 -24.91
CA LYS A 51 -3.12 9.66 -23.86
C LYS A 51 -3.02 10.67 -22.72
N ASN A 52 -4.15 11.29 -22.38
CA ASN A 52 -4.25 12.12 -21.19
C ASN A 52 -4.53 11.23 -19.97
N PHE A 53 -3.47 10.84 -19.27
CA PHE A 53 -3.57 10.00 -18.06
C PHE A 53 -4.38 10.67 -16.95
N ILE A 54 -4.35 12.01 -16.84
CA ILE A 54 -5.10 12.75 -15.83
C ILE A 54 -6.60 12.60 -16.06
N ALA A 55 -7.04 12.87 -17.30
CA ALA A 55 -8.45 12.76 -17.67
C ALA A 55 -8.96 11.31 -17.52
N GLN A 56 -8.15 10.33 -17.93
CA GLN A 56 -8.55 8.92 -17.83
C GLN A 56 -8.63 8.44 -16.37
N ASN A 57 -7.65 8.76 -15.53
CA ASN A 57 -7.67 8.39 -14.11
C ASN A 57 -8.85 9.06 -13.38
N ALA A 58 -9.19 10.30 -13.74
CA ALA A 58 -10.33 11.01 -13.18
C ALA A 58 -11.65 10.31 -13.55
N VAL A 59 -11.84 9.99 -14.83
CA VAL A 59 -13.04 9.26 -15.29
C VAL A 59 -13.11 7.87 -14.66
N GLU A 60 -11.99 7.15 -14.56
CA GLU A 60 -11.93 5.83 -13.94
C GLU A 60 -12.32 5.88 -12.45
N ASN A 61 -11.80 6.84 -11.69
CA ASN A 61 -12.16 7.01 -10.28
C ASN A 61 -13.63 7.39 -10.09
N ILE A 62 -14.17 8.29 -10.92
CA ILE A 62 -15.58 8.71 -10.86
C ILE A 62 -16.52 7.55 -11.19
N LEU A 63 -16.18 6.75 -12.19
CA LEU A 63 -16.98 5.59 -12.61
C LEU A 63 -16.74 4.35 -11.75
N SER A 64 -15.67 4.33 -10.95
CA SER A 64 -15.37 3.18 -10.10
C SER A 64 -16.44 2.97 -9.04
N VAL A 65 -16.96 1.74 -8.96
CA VAL A 65 -17.90 1.36 -7.90
C VAL A 65 -17.10 1.08 -6.63
N ALA A 66 -17.49 1.70 -5.52
CA ALA A 66 -16.89 1.45 -4.24
C ALA A 66 -16.98 -0.05 -3.88
N LYS A 67 -15.85 -0.65 -3.50
CA LYS A 67 -15.82 -2.04 -3.06
C LYS A 67 -16.64 -2.18 -1.78
N LYS A 68 -17.56 -3.14 -1.75
CA LYS A 68 -18.33 -3.45 -0.54
C LYS A 68 -17.37 -3.96 0.54
N PRO A 69 -17.54 -3.53 1.81
CA PRO A 69 -16.70 -4.00 2.89
C PRO A 69 -16.88 -5.51 3.08
N GLU A 70 -15.79 -6.18 3.41
CA GLU A 70 -15.79 -7.61 3.71
C GLU A 70 -16.55 -7.90 5.00
N LYS A 71 -17.30 -9.02 5.01
CA LYS A 71 -18.06 -9.48 6.18
C LYS A 71 -17.15 -10.32 7.07
N ASN A 72 -16.30 -9.64 7.82
CA ASN A 72 -15.38 -10.28 8.75
C ASN A 72 -15.92 -10.18 10.19
N LEU A 73 -15.86 -11.30 10.91
CA LEU A 73 -16.10 -11.34 12.35
C LEU A 73 -14.79 -10.98 13.06
N VAL A 74 -14.89 -10.12 14.08
CA VAL A 74 -13.76 -9.76 14.93
C VAL A 74 -14.25 -9.73 16.38
N ASP A 75 -13.61 -10.51 17.26
CA ASP A 75 -14.00 -10.58 18.68
C ASP A 75 -13.59 -9.34 19.47
N SER A 76 -12.52 -8.64 19.05
CA SER A 76 -12.04 -7.41 19.68
C SER A 76 -11.75 -6.32 18.64
N ARG A 77 -11.74 -5.03 19.04
CA ARG A 77 -11.58 -3.91 18.10
C ARG A 77 -10.32 -3.97 17.22
N LYS A 78 -9.27 -4.68 17.65
CA LYS A 78 -8.01 -4.88 16.92
C LYS A 78 -7.61 -6.37 16.84
N GLY A 79 -8.56 -7.28 17.03
CA GLY A 79 -8.31 -8.71 17.02
C GLY A 79 -8.21 -9.30 15.62
N ASP A 80 -8.01 -10.62 15.59
CA ASP A 80 -7.97 -11.39 14.36
C ASP A 80 -9.31 -11.37 13.63
N LYS A 81 -9.22 -11.33 12.30
CA LYS A 81 -10.39 -11.24 11.41
C LYS A 81 -10.70 -12.64 10.87
N PHE A 82 -11.91 -13.12 11.11
CA PHE A 82 -12.41 -14.37 10.55
C PHE A 82 -13.42 -14.07 9.44
N SER A 83 -13.17 -14.54 8.22
CA SER A 83 -14.10 -14.37 7.11
C SER A 83 -15.36 -15.20 7.34
N LEU A 84 -16.53 -14.55 7.36
CA LEU A 84 -17.79 -15.24 7.56
C LEU A 84 -18.33 -15.75 6.22
N ASP A 85 -18.55 -17.05 6.15
CA ASP A 85 -19.35 -17.64 5.08
C ASP A 85 -20.82 -17.18 5.18
N ARG A 86 -21.54 -17.19 4.05
CA ARG A 86 -22.93 -16.70 3.93
C ARG A 86 -23.87 -17.39 4.92
N ALA A 87 -23.64 -18.68 5.21
CA ALA A 87 -24.42 -19.45 6.18
C ALA A 87 -24.09 -19.11 7.64
N ALA A 88 -22.84 -18.78 7.95
CA ALA A 88 -22.44 -18.36 9.30
C ALA A 88 -23.03 -16.98 9.65
N TRP A 89 -23.06 -16.07 8.67
CA TRP A 89 -23.66 -14.74 8.83
C TRP A 89 -25.16 -14.78 9.16
N SER A 90 -25.93 -15.68 8.52
CA SER A 90 -27.37 -15.78 8.76
C SER A 90 -27.71 -16.28 10.16
N ARG A 91 -26.88 -17.16 10.74
CA ARG A 91 -27.04 -17.68 12.10
C ARG A 91 -26.83 -16.60 13.15
N LEU A 92 -25.88 -15.69 12.96
CA LEU A 92 -25.59 -14.59 13.90
C LEU A 92 -26.78 -13.61 14.04
N ARG A 93 -27.57 -13.41 12.98
CA ARG A 93 -28.76 -12.53 13.02
C ARG A 93 -29.94 -13.08 13.83
N ARG A 94 -29.99 -14.39 14.11
CA ARG A 94 -31.16 -15.04 14.73
C ARG A 94 -31.38 -14.63 16.20
N GLY A 95 -30.36 -14.12 16.89
CA GLY A 95 -30.50 -13.65 18.28
C GLY A 95 -31.34 -12.38 18.46
N ALA A 96 -31.59 -11.61 17.39
CA ALA A 96 -32.26 -10.32 17.48
C ALA A 96 -33.77 -10.41 17.82
N GLU A 97 -34.44 -11.49 17.46
CA GLU A 97 -35.89 -11.63 17.70
C GLU A 97 -36.22 -11.89 19.18
N TYR A 98 -35.42 -12.72 19.86
CA TYR A 98 -35.57 -12.99 21.28
C TYR A 98 -35.37 -11.72 22.13
N LEU A 99 -34.40 -10.87 21.74
CA LEU A 99 -34.12 -9.62 22.44
C LEU A 99 -35.31 -8.65 22.40
N LYS A 100 -36.02 -8.57 21.27
CA LYS A 100 -37.24 -7.75 21.15
C LYS A 100 -38.36 -8.27 22.05
N LYS A 101 -38.63 -9.57 22.00
CA LYS A 101 -39.64 -10.21 22.86
C LYS A 101 -39.35 -9.97 24.34
N ARG A 102 -38.10 -10.16 24.76
CA ARG A 102 -37.67 -9.92 26.14
C ARG A 102 -37.81 -8.46 26.55
N ALA A 103 -37.51 -7.52 25.65
CA ALA A 103 -37.69 -6.09 25.93
C ALA A 103 -39.18 -5.72 26.10
N ASP A 104 -40.06 -6.28 25.26
CA ASP A 104 -41.51 -6.08 25.36
C ASP A 104 -42.07 -6.66 26.66
N GLU A 105 -41.61 -7.85 27.06
CA GLU A 105 -41.98 -8.49 28.34
C GLU A 105 -41.56 -7.64 29.54
N ILE A 106 -40.31 -7.14 29.55
CA ILE A 106 -39.80 -6.28 30.61
C ILE A 106 -40.62 -4.98 30.69
N ARG A 107 -40.94 -4.37 29.55
CA ARG A 107 -41.74 -3.15 29.51
C ARG A 107 -43.14 -3.37 30.08
N ARG A 108 -43.82 -4.45 29.70
CA ARG A 108 -45.15 -4.80 30.24
C ARG A 108 -45.11 -5.02 31.74
N ALA A 109 -44.12 -5.76 32.23
CA ALA A 109 -43.95 -6.00 33.67
C ALA A 109 -43.73 -4.69 34.45
N GLN A 110 -42.99 -3.73 33.87
CA GLN A 110 -42.80 -2.41 34.47
C GLN A 110 -44.10 -1.61 34.50
N GLU A 111 -44.86 -1.58 33.40
CA GLU A 111 -46.15 -0.88 33.32
C GLU A 111 -47.17 -1.44 34.32
N GLU A 112 -47.22 -2.76 34.48
CA GLU A 112 -48.06 -3.43 35.49
C GLU A 112 -47.67 -3.03 36.91
N TYR A 113 -46.37 -3.01 37.22
CA TYR A 113 -45.86 -2.57 38.51
C TYR A 113 -46.21 -1.10 38.79
N ASP A 114 -45.97 -0.22 37.81
CA ASP A 114 -46.24 1.21 37.95
C ASP A 114 -47.74 1.49 38.15
N ASN A 115 -48.60 0.74 37.44
CA ASN A 115 -50.06 0.81 37.63
C ASN A 115 -50.47 0.35 39.03
N TYR A 116 -49.91 -0.75 39.52
CA TYR A 116 -50.18 -1.24 40.87
C TYR A 116 -49.77 -0.21 41.94
N VAL A 117 -48.57 0.38 41.81
CA VAL A 117 -48.09 1.42 42.72
C VAL A 117 -49.00 2.65 42.68
N LYS A 118 -49.47 3.03 41.48
CA LYS A 118 -50.41 4.15 41.30
C LYS A 118 -51.75 3.90 41.99
N GLU A 119 -52.33 2.70 41.83
CA GLU A 119 -53.58 2.33 42.51
C GLU A 119 -53.41 2.35 44.03
N MET A 120 -52.32 1.79 44.55
CA MET A 120 -52.03 1.80 45.99
C MET A 120 -51.85 3.23 46.53
N ARG A 121 -51.17 4.10 45.77
CA ARG A 121 -51.04 5.53 46.13
C ARG A 121 -52.37 6.25 46.12
N GLN A 122 -53.25 5.97 45.16
CA GLN A 122 -54.60 6.55 45.09
C GLN A 122 -55.47 6.06 46.25
N ARG A 123 -55.44 4.77 46.59
CA ARG A 123 -56.19 4.22 47.74
C ARG A 123 -55.70 4.80 49.07
N GLY A 124 -54.38 4.94 49.25
CA GLY A 124 -53.80 5.57 50.44
C GLY A 124 -54.13 7.07 50.56
N ALA A 125 -54.18 7.80 49.44
CA ALA A 125 -54.57 9.20 49.41
C ALA A 125 -56.08 9.39 49.70
N ASN A 126 -56.93 8.50 49.18
CA ASN A 126 -58.37 8.53 49.44
C ASN A 126 -58.71 8.16 50.90
N ALA A 127 -57.95 7.24 51.52
CA ALA A 127 -58.15 6.85 52.92
C ALA A 127 -57.67 7.88 53.95
N ALA A 128 -56.89 8.90 53.54
CA ALA A 128 -56.43 9.98 54.41
C ALA A 128 -57.29 11.26 54.30
N ALA A 129 -58.32 11.24 53.44
CA ALA A 129 -59.21 12.37 53.18
C ALA A 129 -60.61 12.20 53.83
N ASP A 130 -60.88 11.05 54.46
CA ASP A 130 -62.05 10.75 55.30
C ASP A 130 -61.65 10.74 56.80
#